data_AF-A0A7V3FZW1-F1
#
_entry.id   AF-A0A7V3FZW1-F1
#
_cell.length_a   1.000
_cell.length_b   1.000
_cell.length_c   1.000
_cell.angle_alpha   90.00
_cell.angle_beta   90.00
_cell.angle_gamma   90.00
#
_symmetry.space_group_name_H-M   'P 1'
#
loop_
_entity.id
_entity.type
_entity.pdbx_description
1 polymer ?
#
loop_
_entity_poly.entity_id
_entity_poly.type
_entity_poly.pdbx_seq_one_letter_code
_entity_poly.pdbx_strand_id
1 'polypeptide(L)'
;MSVWDWIHEHDTQAIQAGDFDRLRLRELFDEAGEYFQRDPDLALALLRDGINLAKSLNEPWWVLFFEHWTLQVLTWFKFDFRDAVSRAVRCVLEARKPGYERLPQRICLHEDL
;
A
#
# COMPACT_ATOMS: atom_id res chain seq x y z
N MET A 1 -13.85 -9.09 -6.80
CA MET A 1 -12.38 -9.17 -6.93
C MET A 1 -11.81 -8.63 -5.64
N SER A 2 -11.04 -9.44 -4.93
CA SER A 2 -10.33 -9.02 -3.72
C SER A 2 -9.12 -8.14 -4.07
N VAL A 3 -8.55 -7.43 -3.09
CA VAL A 3 -7.27 -6.75 -3.28
C VAL A 3 -6.17 -7.71 -3.73
N TRP A 4 -6.21 -8.96 -3.26
CA TRP A 4 -5.22 -9.98 -3.63
C TRP A 4 -5.38 -10.42 -5.08
N ASP A 5 -6.61 -10.60 -5.57
CA ASP A 5 -6.86 -10.91 -6.98
C ASP A 5 -6.29 -9.82 -7.89
N TRP A 6 -6.45 -8.55 -7.51
CA TRP A 6 -5.86 -7.41 -8.24
C TRP A 6 -4.33 -7.44 -8.24
N ILE A 7 -3.71 -7.71 -7.10
CA ILE A 7 -2.24 -7.83 -7.02
C ILE A 7 -1.75 -8.99 -7.90
N HIS A 8 -2.43 -10.13 -7.90
CA HIS A 8 -2.03 -11.28 -8.71
C HIS A 8 -2.17 -10.98 -10.21
N GLU A 9 -3.23 -10.28 -10.61
CA GLU A 9 -3.40 -9.82 -12.00
C GLU A 9 -2.29 -8.84 -12.39
N HIS A 10 -1.97 -7.88 -11.52
CA HIS A 10 -0.89 -6.92 -11.73
C HIS A 10 0.47 -7.63 -11.90
N ASP A 11 0.81 -8.58 -11.03
CA ASP A 11 2.06 -9.33 -11.11
C ASP A 11 2.12 -10.16 -12.39
N THR A 12 1.00 -10.79 -12.78
CA THR A 12 0.91 -11.55 -14.04
C THR A 12 1.18 -10.65 -15.25
N GLN A 13 0.58 -9.45 -15.28
CA GLN A 13 0.80 -8.48 -16.36
C GLN A 13 2.26 -7.99 -16.39
N ALA A 14 2.84 -7.70 -15.23
CA ALA A 14 4.23 -7.26 -15.12
C ALA A 14 5.22 -8.35 -15.57
N ILE A 15 5.00 -9.62 -15.20
CA ILE A 15 5.80 -10.75 -15.69
C ILE A 15 5.72 -10.87 -17.21
N GLN A 16 4.50 -10.80 -17.77
CA GLN A 16 4.30 -10.90 -19.22
C GLN A 16 4.96 -9.75 -19.99
N ALA A 17 4.99 -8.56 -19.40
CA ALA A 17 5.64 -7.38 -19.96
C ALA A 17 7.16 -7.33 -19.71
N GLY A 18 7.70 -8.19 -18.84
CA GLY A 18 9.09 -8.11 -18.37
C GLY A 18 9.38 -6.86 -17.53
N ASP A 19 8.36 -6.32 -16.86
CA ASP A 19 8.45 -5.10 -16.07
C ASP A 19 8.84 -5.41 -14.62
N PHE A 20 10.15 -5.42 -14.37
CA PHE A 20 10.70 -5.72 -13.05
C PHE A 20 10.44 -4.61 -12.02
N ASP A 21 10.26 -3.36 -12.45
CA ASP A 21 9.98 -2.25 -11.52
C ASP A 21 8.57 -2.41 -10.93
N ARG A 22 7.61 -2.86 -11.73
CA ARG A 22 6.25 -3.19 -11.24
C ARG A 22 6.24 -4.41 -10.33
N LEU A 23 7.06 -5.43 -10.61
CA LEU A 23 7.21 -6.57 -9.70
C LEU A 23 7.86 -6.17 -8.37
N ARG A 24 8.77 -5.19 -8.40
CA ARG A 24 9.41 -4.69 -7.18
C ARG A 24 8.42 -4.10 -6.18
N LEU A 25 7.28 -3.56 -6.64
CA LEU A 25 6.20 -3.12 -5.75
C LEU A 25 5.69 -4.27 -4.87
N ARG A 26 5.45 -5.45 -5.45
CA ARG A 26 5.02 -6.63 -4.70
C ARG A 26 6.09 -7.08 -3.71
N GLU A 27 7.33 -7.18 -4.16
CA GLU A 27 8.45 -7.62 -3.33
C GLU A 27 8.66 -6.71 -2.11
N LEU A 28 8.58 -5.39 -2.28
CA LEU A 28 8.69 -4.43 -1.18
C LEU A 28 7.59 -4.63 -0.13
N PHE A 29 6.38 -4.98 -0.56
CA PHE A 29 5.29 -5.28 0.36
C PHE A 29 5.52 -6.58 1.13
N ASP A 30 5.92 -7.65 0.42
CA ASP A 30 6.21 -8.94 1.05
C ASP A 30 7.37 -8.82 2.05
N GLU A 31 8.44 -8.11 1.68
CA GLU A 31 9.56 -7.79 2.58
C GLU A 31 9.10 -7.00 3.80
N ALA A 32 8.26 -5.98 3.63
CA ALA A 32 7.75 -5.18 4.75
C ALA A 32 6.95 -6.04 5.74
N GLY A 33 6.14 -6.98 5.23
CA GLY A 33 5.32 -7.89 6.03
C GLY A 33 6.12 -8.72 7.04
N GLU A 34 7.33 -9.14 6.68
CA GLU A 34 8.23 -9.88 7.56
C GLU A 34 8.71 -9.07 8.77
N TYR A 35 8.68 -7.73 8.66
CA TYR A 35 9.18 -6.82 9.69
C TYR A 35 8.08 -6.14 10.51
N PHE A 36 6.81 -6.26 10.15
CA PHE A 36 5.69 -5.59 10.85
C PHE A 36 5.75 -5.72 12.38
N GLN A 37 5.99 -6.92 12.90
CA GLN A 37 6.09 -7.16 14.34
C GLN A 37 7.53 -7.08 14.89
N ARG A 38 8.52 -7.38 14.05
CA ARG A 38 9.92 -7.53 14.49
C ARG A 38 10.66 -6.20 14.53
N ASP A 39 10.45 -5.38 13.51
CA ASP A 39 11.05 -4.06 13.35
C ASP A 39 10.08 -3.17 12.54
N PRO A 40 9.08 -2.59 13.20
CA PRO A 40 8.09 -1.76 12.53
C PRO A 40 8.69 -0.50 11.90
N ASP A 41 9.87 -0.03 12.34
CA ASP A 41 10.53 1.11 11.68
C ASP A 41 11.12 0.70 10.33
N LEU A 42 11.73 -0.48 10.24
CA LEU A 42 12.17 -1.04 8.97
C LEU A 42 10.99 -1.32 8.02
N ALA A 43 9.89 -1.86 8.54
CA ALA A 43 8.68 -2.03 7.75
C ALA A 43 8.17 -0.69 7.18
N LEU A 44 8.11 0.37 8.00
CA LEU A 44 7.72 1.71 7.54
C LEU A 44 8.68 2.27 6.48
N ALA A 45 9.98 1.98 6.58
CA ALA A 45 10.95 2.36 5.56
C ALA A 45 10.68 1.65 4.23
N LEU A 46 10.45 0.35 4.24
CA LEU A 46 10.13 -0.45 3.05
C LEU A 46 8.81 -0.01 2.39
N LEU A 47 7.77 0.26 3.19
CA LEU A 47 6.49 0.79 2.70
C LEU A 47 6.67 2.18 2.07
N ARG A 48 7.52 3.04 2.65
CA ARG A 48 7.85 4.34 2.07
C ARG A 48 8.58 4.21 0.73
N ASP A 49 9.48 3.25 0.60
CA ASP A 49 10.17 2.97 -0.65
C ASP A 49 9.18 2.47 -1.71
N GLY A 50 8.21 1.63 -1.32
CA GLY A 50 7.08 1.22 -2.15
C GLY A 50 6.23 2.40 -2.64
N ILE A 51 5.90 3.34 -1.76
CA ILE A 51 5.17 4.57 -2.11
C ILE A 51 5.94 5.38 -3.15
N ASN A 52 7.25 5.53 -2.98
CA ASN A 52 8.08 6.31 -3.90
C ASN A 52 8.16 5.65 -5.28
N LEU A 53 8.34 4.33 -5.33
CA LEU A 53 8.35 3.56 -6.57
C LEU A 53 6.98 3.60 -7.28
N ALA A 54 5.90 3.43 -6.53
CA ALA A 54 4.54 3.51 -7.10
C ALA A 54 4.27 4.89 -7.71
N LYS A 55 4.73 5.97 -7.07
CA LYS A 55 4.64 7.34 -7.63
C LYS A 55 5.44 7.49 -8.91
N SER A 56 6.67 6.97 -8.97
CA SER A 56 7.50 7.06 -10.18
C SER A 56 6.94 6.24 -11.35
N LEU A 57 6.26 5.13 -11.06
CA LEU A 57 5.61 4.28 -12.07
C LEU A 57 4.21 4.76 -12.46
N ASN A 58 3.73 5.84 -11.83
CA ASN A 58 2.38 6.37 -11.99
C ASN A 58 1.29 5.31 -11.68
N GLU A 59 1.52 4.55 -10.60
CA GLU A 59 0.64 3.50 -10.07
C GLU A 59 -0.11 4.00 -8.82
N PRO A 60 -1.15 4.85 -8.97
CA PRO A 60 -1.82 5.49 -7.85
C PRO A 60 -2.48 4.50 -6.88
N TRP A 61 -2.87 3.32 -7.36
CA TRP A 61 -3.49 2.29 -6.54
C TRP A 61 -2.48 1.64 -5.59
N TRP A 62 -1.27 1.39 -6.07
CA TRP A 62 -0.16 0.95 -5.23
C TRP A 62 0.22 1.99 -4.18
N VAL A 63 0.19 3.29 -4.53
CA VAL A 63 0.41 4.36 -3.54
C VAL A 63 -0.55 4.26 -2.37
N LEU A 64 -1.85 4.13 -2.63
CA LEU A 64 -2.83 4.00 -1.55
C LEU A 64 -2.72 2.67 -0.79
N PHE A 65 -2.37 1.59 -1.48
CA PHE A 65 -2.15 0.29 -0.85
C PHE A 65 -1.04 0.36 0.20
N PHE A 66 0.11 0.94 -0.14
CA PHE A 66 1.20 1.13 0.81
C PHE A 66 0.86 2.11 1.93
N GLU A 67 0.15 3.20 1.65
CA GLU A 67 -0.30 4.12 2.70
C GLU A 67 -1.26 3.45 3.68
N HIS A 68 -2.13 2.55 3.22
CA HIS A 68 -2.99 1.76 4.12
C HIS A 68 -2.18 0.83 5.02
N TRP A 69 -1.21 0.10 4.48
CA TRP A 69 -0.35 -0.74 5.32
C TRP A 69 0.54 0.08 6.25
N THR A 70 0.93 1.30 5.85
CA THR A 70 1.59 2.26 6.73
C THR A 70 0.70 2.59 7.94
N LEU A 71 -0.60 2.80 7.71
CA LEU A 71 -1.57 3.01 8.79
C LEU A 71 -1.71 1.80 9.70
N GLN A 72 -1.75 0.59 9.15
CA GLN A 72 -1.78 -0.64 9.94
C GLN A 72 -0.55 -0.73 10.85
N VAL A 73 0.65 -0.44 10.32
CA VAL A 73 1.89 -0.50 11.11
C VAL A 73 1.94 0.56 12.20
N LEU A 74 1.55 1.80 11.87
CA LEU A 74 1.48 2.89 12.85
C LEU A 74 0.49 2.59 13.98
N THR A 75 -0.67 2.03 13.63
CA THR A 75 -1.77 1.77 14.58
C THR A 75 -1.48 0.58 15.48
N TRP A 76 -1.05 -0.55 14.90
CA TRP A 76 -1.00 -1.83 15.61
C TRP A 76 0.37 -2.21 16.15
N PHE A 77 1.46 -1.70 15.56
CA PHE A 77 2.81 -2.08 15.97
C PHE A 77 3.60 -0.94 16.60
N LYS A 78 3.39 0.32 16.16
CA LYS A 78 4.04 1.50 16.77
C LYS A 78 3.18 2.21 17.81
N PHE A 79 1.85 2.03 17.75
CA PHE A 79 0.87 2.80 18.53
C PHE A 79 1.02 4.33 18.34
N ASP A 80 1.50 4.77 17.17
CA ASP A 80 1.60 6.19 16.83
C ASP A 80 0.29 6.66 16.18
N PHE A 81 -0.73 6.80 17.03
CA PHE A 81 -2.06 7.22 16.60
C PHE A 81 -2.08 8.66 16.06
N ARG A 82 -1.12 9.50 16.46
CA ARG A 82 -1.07 10.89 16.00
C ARG A 82 -0.73 10.95 14.52
N ASP A 83 0.32 10.25 14.10
CA ASP A 83 0.66 10.19 12.68
C ASP A 83 -0.39 9.39 11.89
N ALA A 84 -0.90 8.30 12.47
CA ALA A 84 -1.94 7.47 11.85
C ALA A 84 -3.19 8.28 11.49
N VAL A 85 -3.74 9.08 12.40
CA VAL A 85 -4.96 9.88 12.12
C VAL A 85 -4.75 10.90 11.00
N SER A 86 -3.62 11.62 11.04
CA SER A 86 -3.28 12.61 9.99
C SER A 86 -3.15 11.96 8.61
N ARG A 87 -2.57 10.75 8.53
CA ARG A 87 -2.46 9.99 7.30
C ARG A 87 -3.80 9.40 6.85
N ALA A 88 -4.59 8.88 7.78
CA ALA A 88 -5.89 8.28 7.47
C ALA A 88 -6.82 9.29 6.78
N VAL A 89 -6.88 10.53 7.30
CA VAL A 89 -7.67 11.61 6.68
C VAL A 89 -7.23 11.86 5.23
N ARG A 90 -5.91 11.91 4.98
CA ARG A 90 -5.39 12.12 3.60
C ARG A 90 -5.75 10.96 2.69
N CYS A 91 -5.59 9.73 3.15
CA CYS A 91 -5.91 8.53 2.36
C CYS A 91 -7.40 8.47 2.00
N VAL A 92 -8.28 8.78 2.95
CA VAL A 92 -9.73 8.83 2.71
C VAL A 92 -10.10 9.91 1.69
N LEU A 93 -9.49 11.10 1.77
CA LEU A 93 -9.73 12.17 0.80
C LEU A 93 -9.20 11.82 -0.59
N GLU A 94 -8.04 11.18 -0.66
CA GLU A 94 -7.44 10.73 -1.92
C GLU A 94 -8.29 9.65 -2.59
N ALA A 95 -8.70 8.62 -1.84
CA ALA A 95 -9.52 7.51 -2.32
C ALA A 95 -10.91 7.94 -2.83
N ARG A 96 -11.37 9.16 -2.50
CA ARG A 96 -12.63 9.73 -3.02
C ARG A 96 -12.50 10.32 -4.42
N LYS A 97 -11.30 10.47 -4.98
CA LYS A 97 -11.12 11.01 -6.33
C LYS A 97 -11.59 10.00 -7.40
N PRO A 98 -12.09 10.45 -8.56
CA PRO A 98 -12.62 9.58 -9.60
C PRO A 98 -11.67 8.48 -10.10
N GLY A 99 -10.36 8.72 -10.08
CA GLY A 99 -9.33 7.74 -10.48
C GLY A 99 -9.28 6.46 -9.63
N TYR A 100 -9.98 6.45 -8.50
CA TYR A 100 -10.03 5.35 -7.54
C TYR A 100 -11.37 4.61 -7.53
N GLU A 101 -12.32 4.98 -8.39
CA GLU A 101 -13.67 4.38 -8.41
C GLU A 101 -13.69 2.88 -8.71
N ARG A 102 -12.66 2.38 -9.42
CA ARG A 102 -12.53 0.96 -9.81
C ARG A 102 -11.68 0.13 -8.85
N LEU A 103 -11.24 0.69 -7.72
CA LEU A 103 -10.49 -0.08 -6.72
C LEU A 103 -11.36 -1.25 -6.20
N PRO A 104 -10.88 -2.51 -6.27
CA PRO A 104 -11.66 -3.70 -5.93
C PRO A 104 -12.19 -3.68 -4.49
N GLN A 105 -11.38 -3.11 -3.59
CA GLN A 105 -11.80 -2.59 -2.30
C GLN A 105 -11.36 -1.14 -2.30
N ARG A 106 -12.27 -0.20 -2.03
CA ARG A 106 -11.89 1.13 -1.54
C ARG A 106 -11.22 0.86 -0.20
N ILE A 107 -9.92 0.57 -0.29
CA ILE A 107 -9.01 0.01 0.69
C ILE A 107 -9.54 0.20 2.10
N CYS A 108 -9.52 -0.85 2.92
CA CYS A 108 -10.23 -1.04 4.19
C CYS A 108 -10.13 0.08 5.25
N LEU A 109 -9.65 1.28 4.93
CA LEU A 109 -9.93 2.55 5.62
C LEU A 109 -11.38 2.74 6.05
N HIS A 110 -12.36 2.15 5.36
CA HIS A 110 -13.77 2.18 5.77
C HIS A 110 -14.24 0.92 6.53
N GLU A 111 -13.51 -0.20 6.44
CA GLU A 111 -13.92 -1.51 6.96
C GLU A 111 -13.10 -1.97 8.19
N ASP A 112 -11.89 -1.43 8.37
CA ASP A 112 -10.95 -1.76 9.46
C ASP A 112 -10.83 -0.66 10.55
N LEU A 113 -11.45 0.51 10.34
CA LEU A 113 -11.51 1.59 11.35
C LEU A 113 -12.67 1.41 12.33
#